data_AF-A0A955IAD3-F1
#
_entry.id   AF-A0A955IAD3-F1
#
_cell.length_a   1.000
_cell.length_b   1.000
_cell.length_c   1.000
_cell.angle_alpha   90.00
_cell.angle_beta   90.00
_cell.angle_gamma   90.00
#
_symmetry.space_group_name_H-M   'P 1'
#
loop_
_entity.id
_entity.type
_entity.pdbx_description
1 polymer ?
#
loop_
_entity_poly.entity_id
_entity_poly.type
_entity_poly.pdbx_seq_one_letter_code
_entity_poly.pdbx_strand_id
1 'polypeptide(L)' 'MGEEFELLSRLLQEVTIDIPEVVSLSDDQLLLDGKSYCVTGSFEKYGRDEIHDLILKHGGQVRTSVSKELDYLIA' A
#
# COMPACT_ATOMS: atom_id res chain seq x y z
N MET A 1 -17.66 3.80 -43.26
CA MET A 1 -17.42 4.75 -42.13
C MET A 1 -18.46 4.52 -41.02
N GLY A 2 -18.71 3.27 -40.66
CA GLY A 2 -19.72 2.93 -39.65
C GLY A 2 -19.52 1.51 -39.09
N GLU A 3 -18.90 0.62 -39.86
CA GLU A 3 -18.56 -0.74 -39.42
C GLU A 3 -17.49 -0.78 -38.31
N GLU A 4 -16.54 0.15 -38.34
CA GLU A 4 -15.44 0.26 -37.39
C GLU A 4 -15.91 0.57 -35.97
N PHE A 5 -16.98 1.34 -35.82
CA PHE A 5 -17.57 1.67 -34.51
C PHE A 5 -18.36 0.49 -33.93
N GLU A 6 -18.98 -0.33 -34.79
CA GLU A 6 -19.73 -1.52 -34.40
C GLU A 6 -18.80 -2.66 -33.93
N LEU A 7 -17.61 -2.76 -34.53
CA LEU A 7 -16.56 -3.66 -34.05
C LEU A 7 -16.02 -3.23 -32.69
N LEU A 8 -15.85 -1.91 -32.50
CA LEU A 8 -15.36 -1.35 -31.24
C LEU A 8 -16.35 -1.61 -30.08
N SER A 9 -17.65 -1.40 -30.30
CA SER A 9 -18.67 -1.66 -29.28
C SER A 9 -18.79 -3.13 -28.91
N ARG A 10 -18.59 -4.04 -29.88
CA ARG A 10 -18.59 -5.49 -29.62
C ARG A 10 -17.37 -5.93 -28.79
N LEU A 11 -16.21 -5.35 -29.05
CA LEU A 11 -14.99 -5.59 -28.26
C LEU A 11 -15.12 -5.07 -26.82
N LEU A 12 -15.76 -3.91 -26.61
CA LEU A 12 -15.99 -3.40 -25.26
C LEU A 12 -16.95 -4.26 -24.43
N GLN A 13 -17.86 -5.01 -25.07
CA GLN A 13 -18.85 -5.82 -24.37
C GLN A 13 -18.25 -7.10 -23.75
N GLU A 14 -17.11 -7.60 -24.25
CA GLU A 14 -16.43 -8.80 -23.74
C GLU A 14 -15.29 -8.50 -22.76
N VAL A 15 -14.91 -7.24 -22.57
CA VAL A 15 -13.84 -6.85 -21.65
C VAL A 15 -14.44 -6.38 -20.33
N THR A 16 -14.54 -7.30 -19.37
CA THR A 16 -14.63 -6.94 -17.95
C THR A 16 -13.29 -6.34 -17.56
N ILE A 17 -13.15 -5.02 -17.64
CA ILE A 17 -12.03 -4.31 -17.02
C ILE A 17 -12.27 -4.41 -15.52
N ASP A 18 -11.72 -5.47 -14.90
CA ASP A 18 -11.50 -5.50 -13.45
C ASP A 18 -10.41 -4.47 -13.19
N ILE A 19 -10.84 -3.22 -13.07
CA ILE A 19 -10.01 -2.15 -12.53
C ILE A 19 -9.95 -2.53 -11.05
N PRO A 20 -8.83 -3.06 -10.53
CA PRO A 20 -8.74 -3.25 -9.09
C PRO A 20 -8.97 -1.87 -8.51
N GLU A 21 -10.08 -1.74 -7.78
CA GLU A 21 -10.43 -0.53 -7.06
C GLU A 21 -9.15 -0.13 -6.34
N VAL A 22 -8.61 1.03 -6.70
CA VAL A 22 -7.42 1.56 -6.04
C VAL A 22 -7.89 1.81 -4.63
N VAL A 23 -7.66 0.82 -3.76
CA VAL A 23 -8.13 0.81 -2.39
C VAL A 23 -7.54 2.07 -1.80
N SER A 24 -8.37 3.10 -1.70
CA SER A 24 -8.04 4.28 -0.92
C SER A 24 -8.03 3.78 0.50
N LEU A 25 -6.85 3.33 0.92
CA LEU A 25 -6.56 3.00 2.30
C LEU A 25 -6.83 4.27 3.08
N SER A 26 -8.06 4.40 3.59
CA SER A 26 -8.45 5.48 4.47
C SER A 26 -7.39 5.57 5.57
N ASP A 27 -6.83 6.76 5.77
CA ASP A 27 -5.80 7.05 6.79
C ASP A 27 -6.17 6.52 8.19
N ASP A 28 -7.45 6.26 8.45
CA ASP A 28 -8.02 5.73 9.69
C ASP A 28 -8.14 4.20 9.78
N GLN A 29 -7.64 3.44 8.81
CA GLN A 29 -7.47 2.01 9.02
C GLN A 29 -6.23 1.83 9.90
N LEU A 30 -6.45 1.48 11.16
CA LEU A 30 -5.47 0.97 12.12
C LEU A 30 -4.86 -0.37 11.65
N LEU A 31 -4.36 -0.41 10.41
CA LEU A 31 -3.85 -1.60 9.71
C LEU A 31 -2.60 -2.17 10.41
N LEU A 32 -1.91 -1.31 11.16
CA LEU A 32 -0.65 -1.59 11.83
C LEU A 32 -0.85 -1.80 13.34
N ASP A 33 -2.08 -1.74 13.87
CA ASP A 33 -2.35 -1.88 15.30
C ASP A 33 -1.84 -3.19 15.87
N GLY A 34 -1.05 -3.08 16.94
CA GLY A 34 -0.46 -4.21 17.65
C GLY A 34 0.73 -4.90 16.95
N LYS A 35 1.13 -4.46 15.75
CA LYS A 35 2.29 -5.00 15.02
C LYS A 35 3.55 -4.20 15.30
N SER A 36 4.68 -4.91 15.42
CA SER A 36 5.99 -4.28 15.65
C SER A 36 6.82 -4.19 14.37
N TYR A 37 7.33 -3.00 14.07
CA TYR A 37 8.10 -2.65 12.87
C TYR A 37 9.50 -2.15 13.21
N CYS A 38 10.50 -2.56 12.45
CA CYS A 38 11.88 -2.08 12.62
C CYS A 38 12.38 -1.54 11.29
N VAL A 39 12.78 -0.26 11.28
CA VAL A 39 13.24 0.45 10.08
C VAL A 39 14.77 0.47 10.08
N THR A 40 15.35 -0.32 9.19
CA THR A 40 16.79 -0.35 8.92
C THR A 40 17.09 0.24 7.53
N GLY A 41 18.33 0.63 7.27
CA GLY A 41 18.72 1.21 5.98
C GLY A 41 18.50 2.73 5.85
N SER A 42 18.75 3.24 4.64
CA SER A 42 18.57 4.65 4.26
C SER A 42 17.68 4.68 3.03
N PHE A 43 16.50 5.29 3.15
CA PHE A 43 15.58 5.42 2.03
C PHE A 43 15.79 6.78 1.35
N GLU A 44 15.84 6.81 0.02
CA GLU A 44 16.02 8.04 -0.75
C GLU A 44 14.74 8.90 -0.83
N LYS A 45 13.57 8.26 -0.70
CA LYS A 45 12.25 8.90 -0.86
C LYS A 45 11.53 9.25 0.45
N TYR A 46 11.86 8.56 1.53
CA TYR A 46 11.19 8.76 2.82
C TYR A 46 12.24 8.86 3.92
N GLY A 47 12.10 9.84 4.80
CA GLY A 47 12.95 9.89 5.99
C GLY A 47 12.71 8.66 6.86
N ARG A 48 13.75 8.17 7.55
CA ARG A 48 13.58 7.15 8.60
C ARG A 48 12.54 7.60 9.64
N ASP A 49 12.51 8.90 9.89
CA ASP A 49 11.56 9.59 10.76
C ASP A 49 10.13 9.63 10.19
N GLU A 50 9.96 9.88 8.88
CA GLU A 50 8.63 9.83 8.24
C GLU A 50 8.02 8.43 8.30
N ILE A 51 8.84 7.39 8.12
CA ILE A 51 8.37 6.00 8.23
C ILE A 51 7.95 5.71 9.66
N HIS A 52 8.70 6.21 10.65
CA HIS A 52 8.31 6.08 12.06
C HIS A 52 6.98 6.79 12.34
N ASP A 53 6.81 8.02 11.86
CA ASP A 53 5.59 8.81 12.03
C ASP A 53 4.38 8.14 11.37
N LEU A 54 4.54 7.62 10.15
CA LEU A 54 3.50 6.84 9.45
C LEU A 54 3.11 5.59 10.25
N ILE A 55 4.09 4.80 10.70
CA ILE A 55 3.80 3.58 11.48
C ILE A 55 3.04 3.94 12.76
N LEU A 56 3.46 4.99 13.47
CA LEU A 56 2.79 5.47 14.68
C LEU A 56 1.37 6.00 14.39
N LYS A 57 1.21 6.76 13.31
CA LYS A 57 -0.09 7.31 12.86
C LYS A 57 -1.09 6.20 12.56
N HIS A 58 -0.62 5.06 12.05
CA HIS A 58 -1.45 3.89 11.77
C HIS A 58 -1.55 2.87 12.93
N GLY A 59 -1.08 3.21 14.14
CA GLY A 59 -1.21 2.39 15.36
C GLY A 59 -0.12 1.32 15.57
N GLY A 60 0.91 1.30 14.72
CA GLY A 60 2.02 0.37 14.82
C GLY A 60 3.09 0.78 15.83
N GLN A 61 3.83 -0.21 16.33
CA GLN A 61 4.95 0.01 17.25
C GLN A 61 6.27 0.00 16.51
N VAL A 62 7.10 1.04 16.68
CA VAL A 62 8.43 1.08 16.08
C VAL A 62 9.49 0.63 17.08
N ARG A 63 10.37 -0.29 16.66
CA ARG A 63 11.51 -0.79 17.43
C ARG A 63 12.81 -0.47 16.70
N THR A 64 13.80 0.00 17.44
CA THR A 64 15.16 0.29 16.94
C THR A 64 16.08 -0.94 16.95
N SER A 65 15.59 -2.08 17.44
CA SER A 65 16.35 -3.32 17.56
C SER A 65 15.49 -4.50 17.15
N VAL A 66 16.06 -5.36 16.30
CA VAL A 66 15.43 -6.62 15.89
C VAL A 66 15.33 -7.54 17.09
N SER A 67 14.08 -7.75 17.54
CA SER A 67 13.76 -8.59 18.69
C SER A 67 12.93 -9.78 18.21
N LYS A 68 12.85 -10.84 19.02
CA LYS A 68 12.06 -12.03 18.69
C LYS A 68 10.55 -11.74 18.57
N GLU A 69 10.13 -10.59 19.09
CA GLU A 69 8.77 -10.06 19.14
C GLU A 69 8.44 -9.15 17.94
N LEU A 70 9.40 -8.93 17.03
CA LEU A 70 9.22 -8.06 15.87
C LEU A 70 8.49 -8.81 14.74
N ASP A 71 7.39 -8.23 14.25
CA ASP A 71 6.64 -8.81 13.13
C ASP A 71 7.26 -8.47 11.77
N TYR A 72 7.72 -7.22 11.57
CA TYR A 72 8.16 -6.73 10.26
C TYR A 72 9.46 -5.92 10.33
N LEU A 73 10.36 -6.21 9.39
CA LEU A 73 11.58 -5.42 9.13
C LEU A 73 11.42 -4.69 7.79
N ILE A 74 11.64 -3.38 7.82
CA ILE A 74 11.66 -2.51 6.64
C ILE A 74 13.12 -2.15 6.40
N ALA A 75 13.68 -2.48 5.23
CA ALA A 75 15.11 -2.33 4.89
C ALA A 75 15.29 -1.71 3.51
#